data_AF-A0A250IUD1-F1
#
_entry.id   AF-A0A250IUD1-F1
#
_cell.length_a   1.000
_cell.length_b   1.000
_cell.length_c   1.000
_cell.angle_alpha   90.00
_cell.angle_beta   90.00
_cell.angle_gamma   90.00
#
_symmetry.space_group_name_H-M   'P 1'
#
loop_
_entity.id
_entity.type
_entity.pdbx_description
1 polymer ?
#
loop_
_entity_poly.entity_id
_entity_poly.type
_entity_poly.pdbx_seq_one_letter_code
_entity_poly.pdbx_strand_id
1 'polypeptide(L)' 'MERLWLGSTGLRQLPGELGRPERLTFLDLQATELKSLPACLFQMKSLKTLDL' A
#
# COMPACT_ATOMS: atom_id res chain seq x y z
N MET A 1 6.45 -13.79 -3.95
CA MET A 1 6.56 -12.46 -3.35
C MET A 1 6.00 -11.48 -4.35
N GLU A 2 4.95 -10.74 -4.00
CA GLU A 2 4.49 -9.61 -4.80
C GLU A 2 4.95 -8.31 -4.12
N ARG A 3 5.41 -7.37 -4.94
CA ARG A 3 5.86 -6.04 -4.54
C ARG A 3 5.10 -5.03 -5.39
N LEU A 4 4.61 -3.96 -4.77
CA LEU A 4 3.89 -2.89 -5.45
C LEU A 4 4.59 -1.57 -5.15
N TRP A 5 4.91 -0.83 -6.21
CA TRP A 5 5.53 0.48 -6.14
C TRP A 5 4.53 1.52 -6.61
N LEU A 6 4.08 2.37 -5.68
CA LEU A 6 3.24 3.52 -5.94
C LEU A 6 3.95 4.81 -5.51
N GLY A 7 5.24 4.75 -5.18
CA GLY A 7 6.00 5.93 -4.83
C GLY A 7 6.02 6.96 -5.96
N SER A 8 6.03 8.24 -5.59
CA SER A 8 6.07 9.38 -6.52
C SER A 8 4.89 9.45 -7.51
N THR A 9 3.75 8.82 -7.21
CA THR A 9 2.62 8.77 -8.15
C THR A 9 1.56 9.87 -7.96
N GLY A 10 1.79 10.89 -7.13
CA GLY A 10 0.76 11.91 -6.82
C GLY A 10 -0.52 11.32 -6.22
N LEU A 11 -0.45 10.07 -5.76
CA LEU A 11 -1.59 9.32 -5.27
C LEU A 11 -2.10 9.94 -3.98
N ARG A 12 -3.39 10.29 -3.94
CA ARG A 12 -4.03 10.94 -2.79
C ARG A 12 -4.79 9.97 -1.89
N GLN A 13 -5.19 8.84 -2.45
CA GLN A 13 -5.96 7.80 -1.77
C GLN A 13 -5.60 6.44 -2.33
N LEU A 14 -5.57 5.44 -1.45
CA LEU A 14 -5.44 4.04 -1.85
C LEU A 14 -6.84 3.43 -1.99
N PRO A 15 -7.07 2.58 -3.01
CA PRO A 15 -8.34 1.88 -3.15
C PRO A 15 -8.53 0.91 -1.97
N GLY A 16 -9.74 0.81 -1.43
CA GLY A 16 -10.06 -0.11 -0.33
C GLY A 16 -9.84 -1.59 -0.68
N GLU A 17 -9.80 -1.90 -1.97
CA GLU A 17 -9.54 -3.24 -2.49
C GLU A 17 -8.05 -3.64 -2.45
N LEU A 18 -7.14 -2.68 -2.22
CA LEU A 18 -5.71 -2.95 -2.06
C LEU A 18 -5.40 -3.87 -0.88
N GLY A 19 -6.33 -4.03 0.06
CA GLY A 19 -6.22 -4.97 1.18
C GLY A 19 -6.45 -6.45 0.81
N ARG A 20 -6.94 -6.76 -0.39
CA ARG A 20 -7.26 -8.13 -0.84
C ARG A 20 -6.10 -9.04 -1.25
N PRO A 21 -4.99 -8.57 -1.86
CA PRO A 21 -3.95 -9.47 -2.34
C PRO A 21 -3.23 -10.13 -1.15
N GLU A 22 -3.49 -11.41 -0.94
CA GLU A 22 -2.88 -12.22 0.12
C GLU A 22 -1.37 -12.47 -0.09
N ARG A 23 -0.80 -12.02 -1.20
CA ARG A 23 0.60 -12.28 -1.57
C ARG A 23 1.48 -11.03 -1.58
N LEU A 24 0.91 -9.84 -1.39
CA LEU A 24 1.68 -8.61 -1.34
C LEU A 24 2.54 -8.61 -0.07
N THR A 25 3.85 -8.49 -0.27
CA THR A 25 4.85 -8.52 0.81
C THR A 25 5.54 -7.16 0.99
N PHE A 26 5.49 -6.30 -0.02
CA PHE A 26 6.11 -4.98 -0.02
C PHE A 26 5.17 -3.98 -0.71
N LEU A 27 4.97 -2.83 -0.08
CA LEU A 27 4.24 -1.69 -0.63
C LEU A 27 5.06 -0.41 -0.44
N ASP A 28 5.36 0.27 -1.53
CA ASP A 28 6.02 1.58 -1.53
C ASP A 28 5.01 2.69 -1.83
N LEU A 29 4.90 3.65 -0.91
CA LEU A 29 4.07 4.85 -0.97
C LEU A 29 4.91 6.13 -0.79
N GLN A 30 6.23 6.05 -0.92
CA GLN A 30 7.12 7.20 -0.71
C GLN A 30 6.79 8.34 -1.65
N ALA A 31 6.82 9.57 -1.15
CA ALA A 31 6.54 10.76 -1.96
C ALA A 31 5.17 10.72 -2.68
N THR A 32 4.17 10.10 -2.06
CA THR A 32 2.76 10.22 -2.47
C THR A 32 2.08 11.42 -1.79
N GLU A 33 0.90 11.80 -2.28
CA GLU A 33 0.07 12.86 -1.66
C GLU A 33 -0.95 12.27 -0.66
N LEU A 34 -0.67 11.09 -0.11
CA LEU A 34 -1.59 10.36 0.75
C LEU A 34 -1.75 11.09 2.08
N LYS A 35 -3.00 11.45 2.43
CA LYS A 35 -3.30 12.09 3.71
C LYS A 35 -3.59 11.09 4.83
N SER A 36 -4.02 9.89 4.47
CA SER A 36 -4.34 8.83 5.42
C SER A 36 -4.20 7.47 4.75
N LEU A 37 -3.81 6.48 5.56
CA LEU A 37 -3.78 5.09 5.14
C LEU A 37 -5.18 4.47 5.34
N PRO A 38 -5.75 3.78 4.34
CA PRO A 38 -7.03 3.11 4.50
C PRO A 38 -6.94 1.94 5.48
N ALA A 39 -8.06 1.62 6.14
CA ALA A 39 -8.11 0.51 7.09
C ALA A 39 -7.76 -0.86 6.46
N CYS A 40 -7.93 -1.00 5.15
CA CYS A 40 -7.62 -2.24 4.42
C CYS A 40 -6.12 -2.59 4.45
N LEU A 41 -5.22 -1.63 4.64
CA LEU A 41 -3.78 -1.86 4.78
C LEU A 41 -3.48 -2.73 6.01
N PHE A 42 -4.26 -2.58 7.08
CA PHE A 42 -4.15 -3.40 8.28
C PHE A 42 -4.70 -4.82 8.11
N GLN A 43 -5.42 -5.09 7.01
CA GLN A 43 -5.93 -6.43 6.68
C GLN A 43 -4.95 -7.23 5.81
N MET A 44 -3.87 -6.62 5.33
CA MET A 44 -2.87 -7.26 4.46
C MET A 44 -1.95 -8.18 5.27
N LYS A 45 -2.40 -9.40 5.53
CA LYS A 45 -1.71 -10.38 6.39
C LYS A 45 -0.29 -10.75 5.95
N SER A 46 0.01 -10.63 4.66
CA SER A 46 1.32 -10.98 4.11
C SER A 46 2.25 -9.79 3.92
N LEU A 47 1.78 -8.57 4.17
CA LEU A 47 2.60 -7.36 4.03
C LEU A 47 3.67 -7.35 5.11
N LYS A 48 4.94 -7.29 4.70
CA LYS A 48 6.09 -7.31 5.59
C LYS A 48 6.76 -5.94 5.68
N THR A 49 6.65 -5.16 4.62
CA THR A 49 7.31 -3.86 4.49
C THR A 49 6.34 -2.87 3.86
N LEU A 50 6.25 -1.71 4.50
CA LEU A 50 5.48 -0.56 4.05
C LEU A 50 6.42 0.64 4.11
N ASP A 51 6.73 1.22 2.96
CA ASP A 51 7.49 2.46 2.87
C ASP A 51 6.53 3.64 2.63
N LEU A 52 6.69 4.72 3.39
CA LEU A 52 5.81 5.90 3.42
C LEU A 52 6.57 7.17 3.06
#